data_AF-A0A382N6I4-F1
#
_entry.id   AF-A0A382N6I4-F1
#
_cell.length_a   1.000
_cell.length_b   1.000
_cell.length_c   1.000
_cell.angle_alpha   90.00
_cell.angle_beta   90.00
_cell.angle_gamma   90.00
#
_symmetry.space_group_name_H-M   'P 1'
#
loop_
_entity.id
_entity.type
_entity.pdbx_description
1 polymer ?
#
loop_
_entity_poly.entity_id
_entity_poly.type
_entity_poly.pdbx_seq_one_letter_code
_entity_poly.pdbx_strand_id
1 'polypeptide(L)' 'MKDGRKILEKARKIQQQENKTISVSTEAPVCSKTKQHLQKNGIEVREP' A
#
# COMPACT_ATOMS: atom_id res chain seq x y z
N MET A 1 -3.65 -1.17 13.24
CA MET A 1 -2.40 -1.59 12.57
C MET A 1 -1.52 -0.37 12.37
N LYS A 2 -0.24 -0.45 12.76
CA LYS A 2 0.71 0.65 12.65
C LYS A 2 1.37 0.65 11.26
N ASP A 3 1.72 -0.53 10.76
CA ASP A 3 2.45 -0.71 9.50
C ASP A 3 1.61 -0.38 8.26
N GLY A 4 0.38 -0.89 8.16
CA GLY A 4 -0.51 -0.57 7.04
C GLY A 4 -0.80 0.93 6.89
N ARG A 5 -0.85 1.68 8.00
CA ARG A 5 -0.99 3.14 7.97
C ARG A 5 0.27 3.85 7.47
N LYS A 6 1.45 3.41 7.92
CA LYS A 6 2.71 3.96 7.42
C LYS A 6 2.89 3.73 5.92
N ILE A 7 2.52 2.54 5.43
CA ILE A 7 2.58 2.22 3.99
C ILE A 7 1.62 3.13 3.22
N LEU A 8 0.38 3.27 3.69
CA LEU A 8 -0.61 4.15 3.09
C LEU A 8 -0.11 5.60 2.99
N GLU A 9 0.46 6.15 4.06
CA GLU A 9 0.97 7.53 4.05
C GLU A 9 2.11 7.73 3.05
N LYS A 10 3.08 6.81 3.02
CA LYS A 10 4.20 6.86 2.07
C LYS A 10 3.70 6.75 0.64
N ALA A 11 2.83 5.78 0.39
CA ALA A 11 2.23 5.56 -0.91
C ALA A 11 1.45 6.81 -1.38
N ARG A 12 0.60 7.38 -0.52
CA ARG A 12 -0.16 8.59 -0.86
C ARG A 12 0.75 9.78 -1.21
N LYS A 13 1.86 9.97 -0.48
CA LYS A 13 2.84 11.01 -0.82
C LYS A 13 3.46 10.81 -2.21
N ILE A 14 3.82 9.56 -2.53
CA ILE A 14 4.39 9.23 -3.86
C ILE A 14 3.33 9.43 -4.94
N GLN A 15 2.09 8.97 -4.72
CA GLN A 15 0.99 9.14 -5.67
C GLN A 15 0.70 10.61 -5.96
N GLN A 16 0.74 11.48 -4.95
CA GLN A 16 0.57 12.93 -5.12
C GLN A 16 1.72 13.57 -5.91
N GLN A 17 2.94 13.05 -5.75
CA GLN A 17 4.10 13.59 -6.44
C GLN A 17 4.21 13.12 -7.89
N GLU A 18 3.93 11.85 -8.16
CA GLU A 18 4.04 11.25 -9.50
C GLU A 18 2.74 11.38 -10.32
N ASN A 19 1.60 11.63 -9.67
CA ASN A 19 0.26 11.61 -10.27
C ASN A 19 -0.02 10.32 -11.08
N LYS A 20 0.53 9.19 -10.59
CA LYS A 20 0.43 7.86 -11.20
C LYS A 20 -0.08 6.85 -10.18
N THR A 21 -0.68 5.78 -10.69
CA THR A 21 -1.05 4.62 -9.87
C THR A 21 0.20 3.91 -9.40
N ILE A 22 0.29 3.67 -8.10
CA ILE A 22 1.41 2.99 -7.46
C ILE A 22 0.96 1.68 -6.82
N SER A 23 1.87 0.72 -6.78
CA SER A 23 1.67 -0.59 -6.16
C SER A 23 2.81 -0.90 -5.20
N VAL A 24 2.50 -1.64 -4.15
CA VAL A 24 3.45 -2.04 -3.11
C VAL A 24 3.82 -3.49 -3.36
N SER A 25 5.09 -3.73 -3.69
CA SER A 25 5.65 -5.08 -3.78
C SER A 25 6.33 -5.44 -2.47
N THR A 26 6.02 -6.62 -1.90
CA THR A 26 6.66 -7.11 -0.68
C THR A 26 6.78 -8.62 -0.70
N GLU A 27 7.93 -9.13 -0.30
CA GLU A 27 8.20 -10.56 -0.15
C GLU A 27 7.68 -11.10 1.20
N ALA A 28 7.44 -10.20 2.16
CA ALA A 28 6.88 -10.56 3.46
C ALA A 28 5.35 -10.65 3.39
N PRO A 29 4.73 -11.63 4.09
CA PRO A 29 3.28 -11.79 4.10
C PRO A 29 2.61 -10.59 4.79
N VAL A 30 1.75 -9.89 4.08
CA VAL A 30 0.94 -8.79 4.61
C VAL A 30 -0.35 -9.37 5.18
N CYS A 31 -0.67 -8.97 6.41
CA CYS A 31 -1.89 -9.43 7.04
C CYS A 31 -3.13 -8.99 6.24
N SER A 32 -4.17 -9.83 6.20
CA SER A 32 -5.36 -9.62 5.36
C SER A 32 -6.03 -8.27 5.59
N LYS A 33 -6.02 -7.78 6.84
CA LYS A 33 -6.53 -6.45 7.19
C LYS A 33 -5.72 -5.34 6.50
N THR A 34 -4.40 -5.47 6.41
CA THR A 34 -3.54 -4.44 5.79
C THR A 34 -3.71 -4.44 4.27
N LYS A 35 -3.79 -5.63 3.65
CA LYS A 35 -4.11 -5.74 2.22
C LYS A 35 -5.43 -5.06 1.88
N GLN A 36 -6.50 -5.38 2.60
CA GLN A 36 -7.81 -4.75 2.38
C GLN A 36 -7.76 -3.24 2.61
N HIS A 37 -7.01 -2.78 3.61
CA HIS A 37 -6.86 -1.35 3.89
C HIS A 37 -6.15 -0.62 2.74
N LEU A 38 -5.09 -1.20 2.18
CA LEU A 38 -4.34 -0.63 1.07
C LEU A 38 -5.16 -0.66 -0.24
N GLN A 39 -5.78 -1.80 -0.56
CA GLN A 39 -6.63 -1.94 -1.74
C GLN A 39 -7.83 -0.98 -1.74
N LYS A 40 -8.49 -0.79 -0.59
CA LYS A 40 -9.58 0.21 -0.45
C LYS A 40 -9.14 1.64 -0.73
N ASN A 41 -7.85 1.94 -0.57
CA ASN A 41 -7.27 3.24 -0.88
C ASN A 41 -6.61 3.29 -2.27
N GLY A 42 -6.87 2.30 -3.13
CA GLY A 42 -6.34 2.26 -4.49
C GLY A 42 -4.86 1.85 -4.58
N ILE A 43 -4.31 1.24 -3.52
CA ILE A 43 -2.95 0.70 -3.52
C ILE A 43 -3.02 -0.81 -3.69
N GLU A 44 -2.51 -1.28 -4.82
CA GLU A 44 -2.38 -2.71 -5.09
C GLU A 44 -1.17 -3.28 -4.33
N VAL A 45 -1.37 -4.38 -3.61
CA VAL A 45 -0.28 -5.09 -2.92
C VAL A 45 0.05 -6.33 -3.75
N ARG A 46 1.30 -6.42 -4.23
CA ARG A 46 1.82 -7.59 -4.93
C ARG A 46 2.77 -8.34 -4.00
N GLU A 47 2.45 -9.59 -3.77
CA GLU A 47 3.27 -10.53 -3.03
C GLU A 47 3.49 -11.75 -3.92
N PRO A 48 4.68 -12.39 -3.88
CA PRO A 48 4.92 -13.65 -4.56
C PRO A 48 4.13 -14.81 -3.95
#